data_AF-A0A7K2E6M3-F1
#
_entry.id   AF-A0A7K2E6M3-F1
#
_cell.length_a   1.000
_cell.length_b   1.000
_cell.length_c   1.000
_cell.angle_alpha   90.00
_cell.angle_beta   90.00
_cell.angle_gamma   90.00
#
_symmetry.space_group_name_H-M   'P 1'
#
loop_
_entity.id
_entity.type
_entity.pdbx_description
1 polymer ?
#
loop_
_entity_poly.entity_id
_entity_poly.type
_entity_poly.pdbx_seq_one_letter_code
_entity_poly.pdbx_strand_id
1 'polypeptide(L)'
;MRVASADSMLPSPALGGGSRSSRQSRAGTFAPTAVRSPICAATWTFAEQGLPALAVDLRDSAGDCESPFEEEVLRAARSMGFEAVPQVGAAGYRIDIGIRHPDRPGSYLVGVECDGASYHSSKVARDRDRLRQEILEGLGWTIHRIWSTAWFADRGREIRSLGSAIDNALQAPTGSGGPRATSPGPVVDTIPTDLDARPEWARDYVEPEASAPPSTTAEFDDPAFRGVIVAQICEVVNDHAPIHRDVVLRVIRKSWGRGRAGKLMRKAFDNAVGRAVASESVERRGDWLHSPHGSTVVRVPAFDDAPRCPVEEVPPDEIELAITHLLADAGASRKADLREAWARLYGWKRVGPDIERAFDRAVRELIQARIVNGPDPLRLAN
;
A
#
# COMPACT_ATOMS: atom_id res chain seq x y z
N MET A 1 13.12 31.51 -72.08
CA MET A 1 13.95 31.03 -73.21
C MET A 1 14.34 29.59 -72.92
N ARG A 2 13.74 28.63 -73.65
CA ARG A 2 14.14 27.24 -74.02
C ARG A 2 14.90 26.34 -72.97
N VAL A 3 14.32 25.21 -72.51
CA VAL A 3 14.51 23.76 -72.92
C VAL A 3 15.96 23.30 -73.19
N ALA A 4 16.41 22.06 -72.93
CA ALA A 4 15.81 20.74 -72.55
C ALA A 4 16.84 19.94 -71.67
N SER A 5 16.61 18.85 -70.92
CA SER A 5 15.80 17.60 -71.03
C SER A 5 16.46 16.43 -71.81
N ALA A 6 16.29 15.19 -71.28
CA ALA A 6 16.53 13.86 -71.90
C ALA A 6 17.98 13.36 -72.11
N ASP A 7 18.28 12.05 -72.27
CA ASP A 7 17.78 10.78 -71.66
C ASP A 7 18.69 9.58 -72.11
N SER A 8 18.59 8.42 -71.45
CA SER A 8 18.72 7.04 -71.98
C SER A 8 19.95 6.57 -72.80
N MET A 9 20.55 5.43 -72.40
CA MET A 9 20.40 4.15 -73.12
C MET A 9 21.05 2.93 -72.41
N LEU A 10 20.58 1.72 -72.77
CA LEU A 10 21.03 0.39 -72.29
C LEU A 10 21.98 -0.29 -73.31
N PRO A 11 22.49 -1.51 -73.05
CA PRO A 11 21.73 -2.71 -73.49
C PRO A 11 21.78 -3.96 -72.56
N SER A 12 20.83 -4.87 -72.80
CA SER A 12 20.74 -6.27 -72.32
C SER A 12 21.11 -7.24 -73.49
N PRO A 13 21.02 -8.61 -73.45
CA PRO A 13 20.22 -9.56 -72.63
C PRO A 13 21.15 -10.55 -71.85
N ALA A 14 20.94 -11.85 -71.57
CA ALA A 14 19.97 -12.93 -71.92
C ALA A 14 19.97 -14.02 -70.81
N LEU A 15 18.83 -14.49 -70.26
CA LEU A 15 17.83 -15.50 -70.70
C LEU A 15 18.06 -16.96 -70.20
N GLY A 16 17.03 -17.50 -69.53
CA GLY A 16 16.87 -18.92 -69.16
C GLY A 16 16.36 -19.12 -67.72
N GLY A 17 15.35 -19.95 -67.41
CA GLY A 17 14.42 -20.66 -68.31
C GLY A 17 13.56 -21.74 -67.60
N GLY A 18 12.31 -21.42 -67.24
CA GLY A 18 11.34 -22.37 -66.65
C GLY A 18 11.47 -22.57 -65.12
N SER A 19 10.47 -23.10 -64.40
CA SER A 19 9.16 -23.64 -64.83
C SER A 19 8.01 -23.17 -63.90
N ARG A 20 6.75 -23.52 -64.25
CA ARG A 20 5.54 -22.97 -63.61
C ARG A 20 5.06 -23.80 -62.42
N SER A 21 4.53 -23.12 -61.39
CA SER A 21 3.43 -23.65 -60.58
C SER A 21 2.41 -22.55 -60.32
N SER A 22 1.13 -22.83 -60.57
CA SER A 22 0.03 -21.87 -60.49
C SER A 22 -0.97 -22.26 -59.40
N ARG A 23 -1.40 -21.31 -58.56
CA ARG A 23 -2.71 -21.38 -57.90
C ARG A 23 -3.27 -19.99 -57.61
N GLN A 24 -4.56 -19.84 -57.86
CA GLN A 24 -5.33 -18.63 -57.60
C GLN A 24 -5.81 -18.58 -56.14
N SER A 25 -6.33 -17.43 -55.76
CA SER A 25 -6.94 -17.16 -54.46
C SER A 25 -8.10 -18.10 -54.11
N ARG A 26 -8.19 -18.43 -52.82
CA ARG A 26 -9.45 -18.66 -52.12
C ARG A 26 -9.40 -17.94 -50.78
N ALA A 27 -10.49 -17.27 -50.40
CA ALA A 27 -10.64 -16.76 -49.05
C ALA A 27 -10.80 -17.94 -48.08
N GLY A 28 -10.14 -17.85 -46.92
CA GLY A 28 -10.23 -18.84 -45.84
C GLY A 28 -10.60 -18.15 -44.54
N THR A 29 -11.80 -18.43 -44.03
CA THR A 29 -12.31 -17.84 -42.79
C THR A 29 -11.58 -18.43 -41.58
N PHE A 30 -10.74 -17.64 -40.92
CA PHE A 30 -10.12 -18.05 -39.66
C PHE A 30 -11.09 -17.84 -38.49
N ALA A 31 -11.65 -18.93 -37.97
CA ALA A 31 -12.28 -18.95 -36.66
C ALA A 31 -11.21 -19.17 -35.57
N PRO A 32 -11.18 -18.38 -34.49
CA PRO A 32 -10.21 -18.57 -33.41
C PRO A 32 -10.60 -19.77 -32.54
N THR A 33 -9.84 -20.86 -32.62
CA THR A 33 -9.92 -21.97 -31.66
C THR A 33 -9.43 -21.50 -30.29
N ALA A 34 -10.36 -21.25 -29.37
CA ALA A 34 -10.05 -20.84 -28.01
C ALA A 34 -9.44 -21.99 -27.19
N VAL A 35 -8.14 -21.89 -26.90
CA VAL A 35 -7.48 -22.75 -25.91
C VAL A 35 -7.92 -22.30 -24.51
N ARG A 36 -8.87 -23.02 -23.90
CA ARG A 36 -9.31 -22.76 -22.53
C ARG A 36 -8.20 -23.14 -21.54
N SER A 37 -7.60 -22.14 -20.89
CA SER A 37 -6.77 -22.35 -19.70
C SER A 37 -7.64 -22.82 -18.53
N PRO A 38 -7.21 -23.80 -17.72
CA PRO A 38 -7.98 -24.29 -16.57
C PRO A 38 -8.23 -23.21 -15.50
N ILE A 39 -7.37 -22.19 -15.44
CA ILE A 39 -7.53 -21.02 -14.55
C ILE A 39 -8.87 -20.31 -14.80
N CYS A 40 -9.34 -20.27 -16.04
CA CYS A 40 -10.61 -19.64 -16.41
C CYS A 40 -11.85 -20.53 -16.17
N ALA A 41 -11.69 -21.77 -15.69
CA ALA A 41 -12.83 -22.62 -15.32
C ALA A 41 -13.28 -22.32 -13.89
N ALA A 42 -12.35 -22.30 -12.93
CA ALA A 42 -12.64 -22.07 -11.51
C ALA A 42 -13.31 -20.71 -11.24
N THR A 43 -12.88 -19.65 -11.93
CA THR A 43 -13.45 -18.30 -11.78
C THR A 43 -14.92 -18.20 -12.21
N TRP A 44 -15.35 -19.00 -13.20
CA TRP A 44 -16.76 -19.06 -13.61
C TRP A 44 -17.62 -19.86 -12.63
N THR A 45 -17.11 -20.99 -12.11
CA THR A 45 -17.85 -21.80 -11.12
C THR A 45 -18.17 -21.01 -9.84
N PHE A 46 -17.25 -20.17 -9.38
CA PHE A 46 -17.47 -19.30 -8.23
C PHE A 46 -18.60 -18.28 -8.47
N ALA A 47 -18.61 -17.64 -9.65
CA ALA A 47 -19.59 -16.62 -10.02
C ALA A 47 -21.03 -17.16 -10.16
N GLU A 48 -21.20 -18.45 -10.47
CA GLU A 48 -22.53 -19.07 -10.61
C GLU A 48 -23.04 -19.75 -9.33
N GLN A 49 -22.17 -20.09 -8.36
CA GLN A 49 -22.53 -21.01 -7.25
C GLN A 49 -22.31 -20.48 -5.82
N GLY A 50 -21.45 -19.48 -5.61
CA GLY A 50 -21.27 -18.84 -4.30
C GLY A 50 -20.68 -19.74 -3.20
N LEU A 51 -21.00 -19.46 -1.93
CA LEU A 51 -20.38 -20.09 -0.74
C LEU A 51 -20.27 -21.64 -0.76
N PRO A 52 -21.23 -22.43 -1.29
CA PRO A 52 -21.08 -23.88 -1.40
C PRO A 52 -19.80 -24.34 -2.10
N ALA A 53 -19.24 -23.57 -3.04
CA ALA A 53 -17.99 -23.92 -3.72
C ALA A 53 -16.80 -23.95 -2.75
N LEU A 54 -16.71 -23.00 -1.81
CA LEU A 54 -15.64 -22.96 -0.78
C LEU A 54 -15.67 -24.20 0.13
N ALA A 55 -16.86 -24.77 0.37
CA ALA A 55 -17.03 -26.00 1.17
C ALA A 55 -16.71 -27.31 0.40
N VAL A 56 -16.36 -27.22 -0.89
CA VAL A 56 -15.86 -28.34 -1.70
C VAL A 56 -14.34 -28.36 -1.69
N ASP A 57 -13.68 -27.23 -1.96
CA ASP A 57 -12.22 -27.16 -2.16
C ASP A 57 -11.39 -27.32 -0.86
N LEU A 58 -11.96 -27.08 0.33
CA LEU A 58 -11.28 -27.26 1.62
C LEU A 58 -10.83 -28.71 1.92
N ARG A 59 -11.21 -29.68 1.09
CA ARG A 59 -11.07 -31.11 1.39
C ARG A 59 -9.66 -31.64 1.12
N ASP A 60 -8.96 -31.09 0.14
CA ASP A 60 -7.67 -31.59 -0.35
C ASP A 60 -6.49 -30.68 0.03
N SER A 61 -5.28 -31.25 0.03
CA SER A 61 -4.02 -30.55 0.32
C SER A 61 -3.59 -29.74 -0.91
N ALA A 62 -3.36 -28.43 -0.77
CA ALA A 62 -2.94 -27.57 -1.88
C ALA A 62 -1.41 -27.60 -2.15
N GLY A 63 -0.62 -28.25 -1.30
CA GLY A 63 0.83 -28.41 -1.45
C GLY A 63 1.48 -29.03 -0.21
N ASP A 64 2.81 -29.18 -0.27
CA ASP A 64 3.66 -29.49 0.90
C ASP A 64 3.86 -28.24 1.78
N CYS A 65 4.57 -28.39 2.92
CA CYS A 65 4.97 -27.26 3.77
C CYS A 65 5.88 -26.27 3.01
N GLU A 66 5.68 -24.97 3.23
CA GLU A 66 6.48 -23.90 2.62
C GLU A 66 7.73 -23.56 3.46
N SER A 67 7.85 -24.09 4.69
CA SER A 67 9.06 -23.96 5.53
C SER A 67 9.38 -25.19 6.42
N PRO A 68 10.66 -25.37 6.83
CA PRO A 68 11.04 -26.41 7.80
C PRO A 68 10.39 -26.25 9.18
N PHE A 69 9.93 -25.06 9.53
CA PHE A 69 9.20 -24.80 10.77
C PHE A 69 7.78 -25.40 10.72
N GLU A 70 7.05 -25.18 9.62
CA GLU A 70 5.77 -25.87 9.38
C GLU A 70 5.95 -27.39 9.40
N GLU A 71 7.00 -27.94 8.79
CA GLU A 71 7.27 -29.37 8.86
C GLU A 71 7.43 -29.87 10.31
N GLU A 72 8.08 -29.09 11.17
CA GLU A 72 8.26 -29.45 12.58
C GLU A 72 6.95 -29.40 13.38
N VAL A 73 6.08 -28.44 13.09
CA VAL A 73 4.74 -28.31 13.68
C VAL A 73 3.83 -29.44 13.17
N LEU A 74 3.85 -29.73 11.87
CA LEU A 74 3.11 -30.83 11.23
C LEU A 74 3.53 -32.19 11.81
N ARG A 75 4.84 -32.42 11.98
CA ARG A 75 5.37 -33.61 12.66
C ARG A 75 4.94 -33.68 14.12
N ALA A 76 4.88 -32.55 14.83
CA ALA A 76 4.40 -32.53 16.22
C ALA A 76 2.90 -32.87 16.33
N ALA A 77 2.04 -32.25 15.52
CA ALA A 77 0.61 -32.55 15.48
C ALA A 77 0.33 -34.04 15.16
N ARG A 78 1.06 -34.60 14.18
CA ARG A 78 0.99 -36.04 13.85
C ARG A 78 1.51 -36.92 14.99
N SER A 79 2.53 -36.50 15.73
CA SER A 79 3.05 -37.24 16.89
C SER A 79 2.09 -37.30 18.10
N MET A 80 1.11 -36.40 18.16
CA MET A 80 0.01 -36.45 19.14
C MET A 80 -1.10 -37.45 18.74
N GLY A 81 -1.03 -38.04 17.54
CA GLY A 81 -2.00 -39.01 17.02
C GLY A 81 -3.08 -38.44 16.09
N PHE A 82 -3.02 -37.16 15.72
CA PHE A 82 -4.01 -36.52 14.84
C PHE A 82 -3.59 -36.53 13.36
N GLU A 83 -4.58 -36.68 12.47
CA GLU A 83 -4.38 -36.53 11.02
C GLU A 83 -4.27 -35.04 10.67
N ALA A 84 -3.03 -34.55 10.50
CA ALA A 84 -2.75 -33.19 10.10
C ALA A 84 -2.29 -33.12 8.62
N VAL A 85 -2.83 -32.15 7.88
CA VAL A 85 -2.67 -31.95 6.43
C VAL A 85 -2.08 -30.54 6.18
N PRO A 86 -0.99 -30.39 5.40
CA PRO A 86 -0.44 -29.07 5.08
C PRO A 86 -1.25 -28.32 4.03
N GLN A 87 -1.13 -26.99 4.03
CA GLN A 87 -1.65 -26.05 3.03
C GLN A 87 -3.10 -26.34 2.62
N VAL A 88 -4.03 -26.20 3.56
CA VAL A 88 -5.46 -26.51 3.36
C VAL A 88 -6.22 -25.26 2.92
N GLY A 89 -6.99 -25.36 1.84
CA GLY A 89 -7.86 -24.29 1.32
C GLY A 89 -7.45 -23.75 -0.06
N ALA A 90 -8.31 -22.90 -0.62
CA ALA A 90 -8.24 -22.46 -2.00
C ALA A 90 -8.61 -20.96 -2.16
N ALA A 91 -8.45 -20.44 -3.38
CA ALA A 91 -8.94 -19.11 -3.80
C ALA A 91 -8.61 -17.95 -2.83
N GLY A 92 -7.35 -17.86 -2.40
CA GLY A 92 -6.86 -16.77 -1.52
C GLY A 92 -6.98 -17.02 -0.02
N TYR A 93 -7.62 -18.12 0.39
CA TYR A 93 -7.75 -18.54 1.79
C TYR A 93 -7.06 -19.90 1.99
N ARG A 94 -5.77 -19.87 2.36
CA ARG A 94 -5.00 -21.06 2.77
C ARG A 94 -4.70 -21.01 4.26
N ILE A 95 -4.59 -22.18 4.89
CA ILE A 95 -4.13 -22.41 6.27
C ILE A 95 -2.96 -23.38 6.23
N ASP A 96 -1.87 -23.04 6.93
CA ASP A 96 -0.59 -23.74 6.78
C ASP A 96 -0.69 -25.22 7.16
N ILE A 97 -1.45 -25.56 8.21
CA ILE A 97 -1.75 -26.94 8.61
C ILE A 97 -3.20 -27.06 9.11
N GLY A 98 -4.03 -27.89 8.46
CA GLY A 98 -5.34 -28.28 8.96
C GLY A 98 -5.29 -29.61 9.73
N ILE A 99 -5.79 -29.64 10.96
CA ILE A 99 -5.96 -30.85 11.77
C ILE A 99 -7.38 -31.39 11.60
N ARG A 100 -7.52 -32.62 11.11
CA ARG A 100 -8.82 -33.25 10.80
C ARG A 100 -9.54 -33.72 12.06
N HIS A 101 -10.87 -33.68 12.01
CA HIS A 101 -11.72 -34.11 13.11
C HIS A 101 -11.85 -35.65 13.13
N PRO A 102 -11.49 -36.36 14.21
CA PRO A 102 -11.49 -37.83 14.24
C PRO A 102 -12.87 -38.43 13.98
N ASP A 103 -13.92 -37.93 14.66
CA ASP A 103 -15.29 -38.48 14.52
C ASP A 103 -16.09 -37.91 13.33
N ARG A 104 -15.50 -37.05 12.49
CA ARG A 104 -16.22 -36.33 11.43
C ARG A 104 -15.40 -36.27 10.12
N PRO A 105 -15.36 -37.38 9.35
CA PRO A 105 -14.60 -37.48 8.10
C PRO A 105 -14.89 -36.33 7.13
N GLY A 106 -13.83 -35.71 6.60
CA GLY A 106 -13.94 -34.57 5.67
C GLY A 106 -14.15 -33.20 6.32
N SER A 107 -14.07 -33.09 7.66
CA SER A 107 -14.05 -31.82 8.39
C SER A 107 -12.73 -31.62 9.16
N TYR A 108 -12.38 -30.36 9.41
CA TYR A 108 -11.24 -29.97 10.23
C TYR A 108 -11.70 -29.42 11.57
N LEU A 109 -10.86 -29.62 12.58
CA LEU A 109 -11.09 -29.29 13.97
C LEU A 109 -10.29 -28.05 14.38
N VAL A 110 -9.01 -28.00 13.98
CA VAL A 110 -8.10 -26.89 14.24
C VAL A 110 -7.40 -26.49 12.93
N GLY A 111 -7.42 -25.20 12.61
CA GLY A 111 -6.51 -24.60 11.64
C GLY A 111 -5.30 -24.02 12.35
N VAL A 112 -4.10 -24.48 12.02
CA VAL A 112 -2.85 -24.03 12.62
C VAL A 112 -2.12 -23.07 11.68
N GLU A 113 -1.71 -21.93 12.21
CA GLU A 113 -0.94 -20.91 11.47
C GLU A 113 0.50 -20.87 11.94
N CYS A 114 1.42 -20.77 10.98
CA CYS A 114 2.85 -20.62 11.20
C CYS A 114 3.32 -19.31 10.56
N ASP A 115 4.06 -18.48 11.31
CA ASP A 115 4.81 -17.35 10.74
C ASP A 115 6.03 -17.85 9.95
N GLY A 116 5.79 -18.26 8.70
CA GLY A 116 6.84 -18.44 7.71
C GLY A 116 7.71 -17.18 7.55
N ALA A 117 8.94 -17.34 7.07
CA ALA A 117 9.99 -16.30 7.10
C ALA A 117 9.78 -15.09 6.14
N SER A 118 8.55 -14.82 5.73
CA SER A 118 8.13 -13.61 5.01
C SER A 118 7.81 -12.49 6.00
N TYR A 119 8.87 -11.90 6.57
CA TYR A 119 8.75 -10.78 7.51
C TYR A 119 8.30 -9.51 6.77
N HIS A 120 6.99 -9.29 6.61
CA HIS A 120 6.30 -8.00 6.52
C HIS A 120 4.81 -8.25 6.24
N SER A 121 3.91 -7.81 7.13
CA SER A 121 2.47 -7.74 6.85
C SER A 121 1.93 -6.32 7.02
N SER A 122 1.36 -5.78 5.94
CA SER A 122 0.62 -4.52 5.95
C SER A 122 -0.66 -4.64 6.79
N LYS A 123 -1.27 -3.49 7.10
CA LYS A 123 -2.37 -3.45 8.09
C LYS A 123 -3.65 -4.14 7.60
N VAL A 124 -3.77 -4.36 6.30
CA VAL A 124 -4.90 -5.04 5.62
C VAL A 124 -4.88 -6.56 5.80
N ALA A 125 -3.76 -7.13 6.24
CA ALA A 125 -3.77 -8.47 6.82
C ALA A 125 -4.80 -8.60 7.96
N ARG A 126 -5.13 -7.52 8.70
CA ARG A 126 -6.06 -7.58 9.85
C ARG A 126 -7.53 -7.70 9.48
N ASP A 127 -8.03 -6.93 8.51
CA ASP A 127 -9.44 -7.04 8.11
C ASP A 127 -9.68 -8.30 7.26
N ARG A 128 -8.67 -8.71 6.47
CA ARG A 128 -8.66 -10.03 5.84
C ARG A 128 -8.59 -11.15 6.87
N ASP A 129 -7.71 -11.08 7.87
CA ASP A 129 -7.63 -12.09 8.95
C ASP A 129 -8.91 -12.14 9.76
N ARG A 130 -9.55 -11.00 10.04
CA ARG A 130 -10.82 -10.96 10.75
C ARG A 130 -11.94 -11.63 9.96
N LEU A 131 -12.14 -11.26 8.69
CA LEU A 131 -13.17 -11.89 7.85
C LEU A 131 -12.87 -13.38 7.62
N ARG A 132 -11.60 -13.74 7.43
CA ARG A 132 -11.12 -15.12 7.33
C ARG A 132 -11.37 -15.92 8.60
N GLN A 133 -11.11 -15.34 9.77
CA GLN A 133 -11.39 -15.93 11.08
C GLN A 133 -12.91 -16.11 11.26
N GLU A 134 -13.72 -15.07 11.00
CA GLU A 134 -15.19 -15.16 11.05
C GLU A 134 -15.76 -16.23 10.09
N ILE A 135 -15.14 -16.42 8.90
CA ILE A 135 -15.50 -17.50 7.95
C ILE A 135 -15.09 -18.88 8.46
N LEU A 136 -13.85 -19.06 8.96
CA LEU A 136 -13.33 -20.36 9.39
C LEU A 136 -13.97 -20.82 10.72
N GLU A 137 -14.17 -19.91 11.67
CA GLU A 137 -14.97 -20.17 12.88
C GLU A 137 -16.44 -20.45 12.50
N GLY A 138 -16.97 -19.75 11.48
CA GLY A 138 -18.28 -20.04 10.88
C GLY A 138 -18.39 -21.42 10.21
N LEU A 139 -17.27 -22.03 9.83
CA LEU A 139 -17.17 -23.42 9.36
C LEU A 139 -16.87 -24.41 10.52
N GLY A 140 -16.79 -23.94 11.76
CA GLY A 140 -16.57 -24.73 12.97
C GLY A 140 -15.10 -24.99 13.34
N TRP A 141 -14.15 -24.29 12.71
CA TRP A 141 -12.71 -24.50 12.95
C TRP A 141 -12.22 -23.63 14.11
N THR A 142 -11.39 -24.18 14.99
CA THR A 142 -10.61 -23.39 15.96
C THR A 142 -9.30 -22.93 15.31
N ILE A 143 -8.97 -21.64 15.35
CA ILE A 143 -7.68 -21.15 14.81
C ILE A 143 -6.63 -21.09 15.92
N HIS A 144 -5.45 -21.66 15.68
CA HIS A 144 -4.33 -21.70 16.61
C HIS A 144 -3.04 -21.21 15.95
N ARG A 145 -2.43 -20.15 16.47
CA ARG A 145 -1.25 -19.53 15.86
C ARG A 145 0.02 -19.81 16.66
N ILE A 146 1.02 -20.38 16.00
CA ILE A 146 2.33 -20.70 16.58
C ILE A 146 3.35 -19.75 15.97
N TRP A 147 4.17 -19.12 16.82
CA TRP A 147 5.24 -18.23 16.39
C TRP A 147 6.58 -18.98 16.39
N SER A 148 7.33 -18.88 15.30
CA SER A 148 8.63 -19.49 15.04
C SER A 148 9.64 -19.10 16.13
N THR A 149 9.66 -17.83 16.50
CA THR A 149 10.45 -17.28 17.60
C THR A 149 10.07 -17.88 18.97
N ALA A 150 8.81 -18.24 19.19
CA ALA A 150 8.37 -18.94 20.41
C ALA A 150 8.69 -20.44 20.33
N TRP A 151 8.51 -21.08 19.17
CA TRP A 151 8.84 -22.47 18.91
C TRP A 151 10.33 -22.78 19.11
N PHE A 152 11.21 -21.92 18.61
CA PHE A 152 12.66 -22.06 18.83
C PHE A 152 13.11 -21.67 20.25
N ALA A 153 12.27 -20.97 21.03
CA ALA A 153 12.55 -20.62 22.43
C ALA A 153 12.08 -21.70 23.43
N ASP A 154 10.85 -22.19 23.32
CA ASP A 154 10.32 -23.34 24.07
C ASP A 154 9.31 -24.14 23.23
N ARG A 155 9.84 -24.97 22.32
CA ARG A 155 9.07 -25.96 21.55
C ARG A 155 8.18 -26.84 22.44
N GLY A 156 8.60 -27.15 23.65
CA GLY A 156 7.82 -27.96 24.58
C GLY A 156 6.55 -27.25 25.04
N ARG A 157 6.62 -25.93 25.27
CA ARG A 157 5.46 -25.08 25.58
C ARG A 157 4.50 -24.99 24.41
N GLU A 158 4.98 -24.71 23.21
CA GLU A 158 4.10 -24.57 22.04
C GLU A 158 3.44 -25.91 21.65
N ILE A 159 4.13 -27.03 21.79
CA ILE A 159 3.54 -28.38 21.65
C ILE A 159 2.42 -28.62 22.67
N ARG A 160 2.60 -28.23 23.94
CA ARG A 160 1.53 -28.32 24.96
C ARG A 160 0.36 -27.37 24.65
N SER A 161 0.66 -26.16 24.18
CA SER A 161 -0.32 -25.15 23.78
C SER A 161 -1.24 -25.65 22.64
N LEU A 162 -0.64 -26.25 21.61
CA LEU A 162 -1.35 -26.86 20.49
C LEU A 162 -2.21 -28.05 20.94
N GLY A 163 -1.66 -28.94 21.77
CA GLY A 163 -2.42 -30.07 22.34
C GLY A 163 -3.67 -29.60 23.10
N SER A 164 -3.51 -28.61 24.01
CA SER A 164 -4.65 -28.03 24.73
C SER A 164 -5.66 -27.33 23.82
N ALA A 165 -5.25 -26.74 22.69
CA ALA A 165 -6.18 -26.18 21.73
C ALA A 165 -7.02 -27.26 21.02
N ILE A 166 -6.41 -28.40 20.69
CA ILE A 166 -7.09 -29.56 20.10
C ILE A 166 -8.06 -30.18 21.11
N ASP A 167 -7.63 -30.40 22.36
CA ASP A 167 -8.47 -30.96 23.43
C ASP A 167 -9.70 -30.07 23.72
N ASN A 168 -9.52 -28.75 23.74
CA ASN A 168 -10.62 -27.79 23.91
C ASN A 168 -11.57 -27.80 22.70
N ALA A 169 -11.05 -27.91 21.48
CA ALA A 169 -11.87 -28.01 20.27
C ALA A 169 -12.72 -29.29 20.23
N LEU A 170 -12.19 -30.43 20.73
CA LEU A 170 -12.93 -31.68 20.88
C LEU A 170 -14.07 -31.59 21.92
N GLN A 171 -13.88 -30.78 22.96
CA GLN A 171 -14.88 -30.60 24.04
C GLN A 171 -15.88 -29.47 23.77
N ALA A 172 -15.66 -28.64 22.76
CA ALA A 172 -16.56 -27.55 22.40
C ALA A 172 -17.93 -28.10 21.92
N PRO A 173 -19.06 -27.72 22.54
CA PRO A 173 -20.37 -28.20 22.11
C PRO A 173 -20.70 -27.61 20.74
N THR A 174 -20.69 -28.43 19.69
CA THR A 174 -20.92 -27.97 18.32
C THR A 174 -22.26 -27.26 18.18
N GLY A 175 -22.22 -25.95 17.95
CA GLY A 175 -23.38 -25.15 17.59
C GLY A 175 -23.98 -25.66 16.28
N SER A 176 -25.28 -25.96 16.29
CA SER A 176 -26.04 -26.42 15.12
C SER A 176 -26.31 -25.28 14.13
N GLY A 177 -25.23 -24.77 13.52
CA GLY A 177 -25.21 -23.67 12.57
C GLY A 177 -25.14 -24.10 11.12
N GLY A 178 -26.22 -24.71 10.59
CA GLY A 178 -26.44 -24.65 9.14
C GLY A 178 -26.55 -23.19 8.68
N PRO A 179 -26.26 -22.85 7.41
CA PRO A 179 -26.04 -21.47 6.97
C PRO A 179 -27.23 -20.56 7.28
N ARG A 180 -27.12 -19.82 8.39
CA ARG A 180 -28.11 -18.85 8.83
C ARG A 180 -27.98 -17.64 7.94
N ALA A 181 -28.87 -17.54 6.94
CA ALA A 181 -28.93 -16.40 6.03
C ALA A 181 -29.01 -15.08 6.82
N THR A 182 -27.88 -14.39 6.90
CA THR A 182 -27.82 -12.98 7.22
C THR A 182 -28.40 -12.23 6.03
N SER A 183 -29.38 -11.35 6.28
CA SER A 183 -29.92 -10.48 5.24
C SER A 183 -28.76 -9.72 4.59
N PRO A 184 -28.73 -9.55 3.25
CA PRO A 184 -27.68 -8.79 2.61
C PRO A 184 -27.71 -7.35 3.15
N GLY A 185 -26.64 -7.00 3.87
CA GLY A 185 -26.21 -5.60 3.92
C GLY A 185 -25.86 -5.13 2.50
N PRO A 186 -25.62 -3.82 2.29
CA PRO A 186 -25.19 -3.34 0.98
C PRO A 186 -23.95 -4.12 0.54
N VAL A 187 -24.05 -4.77 -0.63
CA VAL A 187 -22.89 -5.41 -1.26
C VAL A 187 -21.96 -4.29 -1.68
N VAL A 188 -20.97 -4.02 -0.83
CA VAL A 188 -19.81 -3.25 -1.21
C VAL A 188 -19.02 -4.15 -2.14
N ASP A 189 -18.96 -3.81 -3.42
CA ASP A 189 -18.08 -4.47 -4.39
C ASP A 189 -16.63 -4.22 -3.97
N THR A 190 -16.09 -5.12 -3.14
CA THR A 190 -14.70 -5.09 -2.69
C THR A 190 -13.79 -5.53 -3.83
N ILE A 191 -13.55 -4.59 -4.75
CA ILE A 191 -12.47 -4.68 -5.73
C ILE A 191 -11.18 -5.10 -4.98
N PRO A 192 -10.46 -6.14 -5.44
CA PRO A 192 -9.21 -6.56 -4.81
C PRO A 192 -8.08 -5.54 -5.01
N THR A 193 -8.13 -4.45 -4.26
CA THR A 193 -7.06 -3.45 -4.18
C THR A 193 -5.89 -4.07 -3.42
N ASP A 194 -4.73 -4.12 -4.06
CA ASP A 194 -3.46 -4.37 -3.37
C ASP A 194 -3.21 -3.24 -2.37
N LEU A 195 -2.85 -3.58 -1.14
CA LEU A 195 -2.66 -2.65 -0.02
C LEU A 195 -1.28 -2.77 0.63
N ASP A 196 -0.36 -3.50 -0.02
CA ASP A 196 1.05 -3.11 -0.06
C ASP A 196 1.29 -2.06 -1.17
N ALA A 197 0.39 -1.97 -2.16
CA ALA A 197 0.37 -0.85 -3.09
C ALA A 197 0.06 0.48 -2.39
N ARG A 198 0.82 1.49 -2.78
CA ARG A 198 0.69 2.90 -2.38
C ARG A 198 -0.73 3.41 -2.66
N PRO A 199 -1.41 4.12 -1.72
CA PRO A 199 -2.68 4.76 -2.01
C PRO A 199 -2.58 5.77 -3.17
N GLU A 200 -3.51 5.73 -4.12
CA GLU A 200 -3.47 6.55 -5.34
C GLU A 200 -3.45 8.07 -5.08
N TRP A 201 -3.99 8.49 -3.93
CA TRP A 201 -4.03 9.88 -3.48
C TRP A 201 -2.69 10.39 -2.88
N ALA A 202 -1.75 9.49 -2.56
CA ALA A 202 -0.45 9.84 -1.98
C ALA A 202 0.62 10.06 -3.06
N ARG A 203 1.41 11.14 -2.95
CA ARG A 203 2.49 11.50 -3.89
C ARG A 203 3.87 11.27 -3.30
N ASP A 204 4.90 11.29 -4.15
CA ASP A 204 6.27 11.10 -3.70
C ASP A 204 6.81 12.32 -2.96
N TYR A 205 7.41 12.08 -1.80
CA TYR A 205 8.29 13.06 -1.18
C TYR A 205 9.59 13.17 -1.98
N VAL A 206 9.73 14.26 -2.72
CA VAL A 206 10.97 14.70 -3.37
C VAL A 206 11.64 15.73 -2.46
N GLU A 207 12.94 15.59 -2.18
CA GLU A 207 13.68 16.63 -1.42
C GLU A 207 13.68 17.93 -2.24
N PRO A 208 13.19 19.06 -1.69
CA PRO A 208 13.11 20.31 -2.42
C PRO A 208 14.49 20.86 -2.79
N GLU A 209 14.61 21.33 -4.03
CA GLU A 209 15.79 22.04 -4.54
C GLU A 209 15.42 23.47 -4.95
N ALA A 210 16.42 24.34 -5.14
CA ALA A 210 16.23 25.71 -5.60
C ALA A 210 17.35 26.09 -6.58
N SER A 211 17.04 26.94 -7.55
CA SER A 211 17.99 27.46 -8.54
C SER A 211 19.24 28.06 -7.88
N ALA A 212 20.36 28.04 -8.61
CA ALA A 212 21.61 28.64 -8.17
C ALA A 212 21.53 30.19 -8.11
N PRO A 213 22.33 30.86 -7.26
CA PRO A 213 22.48 32.32 -7.30
C PRO A 213 23.13 32.78 -8.63
N PRO A 214 22.93 34.05 -9.04
CA PRO A 214 23.42 34.57 -10.32
C PRO A 214 24.95 34.67 -10.43
N SER A 215 25.68 34.62 -9.30
CA SER A 215 27.13 34.48 -9.28
C SER A 215 27.59 33.76 -8.02
N THR A 216 28.78 33.16 -8.08
CA THR A 216 29.47 32.58 -6.90
C THR A 216 29.97 33.65 -5.91
N THR A 217 30.00 34.91 -6.33
CA THR A 217 30.36 36.07 -5.49
C THR A 217 29.17 36.71 -4.78
N ALA A 218 27.94 36.27 -5.05
CA ALA A 218 26.73 36.87 -4.47
C ALA A 218 26.65 36.62 -2.95
N GLU A 219 26.34 37.67 -2.19
CA GLU A 219 26.09 37.60 -0.75
C GLU A 219 24.60 37.53 -0.46
N PHE A 220 24.19 36.58 0.41
CA PHE A 220 22.76 36.28 0.63
C PHE A 220 22.02 37.44 1.28
N ASP A 221 22.67 38.18 2.17
CA ASP A 221 22.09 39.30 2.90
C ASP A 221 22.27 40.68 2.22
N ASP A 222 22.91 40.73 1.04
CA ASP A 222 22.93 41.92 0.19
C ASP A 222 21.51 42.23 -0.36
N PRO A 223 20.95 43.43 -0.10
CA PRO A 223 19.68 43.88 -0.66
C PRO A 223 19.53 43.72 -2.17
N ALA A 224 20.61 43.79 -2.96
CA ALA A 224 20.58 43.67 -4.42
C ALA A 224 20.01 42.33 -4.89
N PHE A 225 20.39 41.22 -4.24
CA PHE A 225 19.93 39.88 -4.61
C PHE A 225 18.61 39.46 -3.97
N ARG A 226 17.94 40.34 -3.21
CA ARG A 226 16.62 40.05 -2.61
C ARG A 226 15.58 39.64 -3.65
N GLY A 227 15.68 40.14 -4.89
CA GLY A 227 14.84 39.71 -6.01
C GLY A 227 15.03 38.23 -6.38
N VAL A 228 16.29 37.75 -6.36
CA VAL A 228 16.63 36.34 -6.60
C VAL A 228 16.07 35.46 -5.49
N ILE A 229 16.23 35.88 -4.22
CA ILE A 229 15.72 35.11 -3.07
C ILE A 229 14.19 35.04 -3.08
N VAL A 230 13.49 36.10 -3.51
CA VAL A 230 12.03 36.05 -3.75
C VAL A 230 11.69 35.03 -4.84
N ALA A 231 12.40 35.03 -5.97
CA ALA A 231 12.17 34.07 -7.05
C ALA A 231 12.40 32.61 -6.60
N GLN A 232 13.49 32.35 -5.86
CA GLN A 232 13.80 31.04 -5.29
C GLN A 232 12.79 30.59 -4.21
N ILE A 233 12.19 31.52 -3.46
CA ILE A 233 11.08 31.21 -2.55
C ILE A 233 9.84 30.80 -3.36
N CYS A 234 9.47 31.55 -4.40
CA CYS A 234 8.31 31.23 -5.24
C CYS A 234 8.48 29.91 -6.02
N GLU A 235 9.69 29.63 -6.50
CA GLU A 235 10.11 28.34 -7.10
C GLU A 235 9.80 27.18 -6.14
N VAL A 236 10.44 27.14 -4.97
CA VAL A 236 10.26 26.07 -3.98
C VAL A 236 8.82 25.97 -3.47
N VAL A 237 8.12 27.10 -3.30
CA VAL A 237 6.74 27.10 -2.79
C VAL A 237 5.72 26.65 -3.85
N ASN A 238 5.94 26.91 -5.14
CA ASN A 238 5.01 26.45 -6.18
C ASN A 238 5.02 24.93 -6.33
N ASP A 239 6.20 24.31 -6.31
CA ASP A 239 6.33 22.87 -6.52
C ASP A 239 6.11 22.04 -5.23
N HIS A 240 6.36 22.65 -4.06
CA HIS A 240 6.30 21.95 -2.77
C HIS A 240 5.33 22.56 -1.74
N ALA A 241 4.38 23.43 -2.09
CA ALA A 241 3.37 23.90 -1.14
C ALA A 241 2.44 22.77 -0.61
N PRO A 242 1.99 22.84 0.65
CA PRO A 242 2.49 23.72 1.72
C PRO A 242 3.88 23.28 2.20
N ILE A 243 4.75 24.19 2.61
CA ILE A 243 6.11 23.87 3.06
C ILE A 243 6.56 24.71 4.26
N HIS A 244 7.31 24.11 5.18
CA HIS A 244 7.85 24.82 6.34
C HIS A 244 8.94 25.82 5.94
N ARG A 245 8.87 27.06 6.44
CA ARG A 245 9.79 28.15 6.07
C ARG A 245 11.28 27.83 6.31
N ASP A 246 11.63 27.08 7.36
CA ASP A 246 13.02 26.70 7.62
C ASP A 246 13.53 25.61 6.66
N VAL A 247 12.63 24.85 5.99
CA VAL A 247 13.02 23.96 4.88
C VAL A 247 13.35 24.80 3.65
N VAL A 248 12.50 25.76 3.27
CA VAL A 248 12.79 26.69 2.16
C VAL A 248 14.11 27.45 2.41
N LEU A 249 14.31 27.99 3.62
CA LEU A 249 15.59 28.59 4.01
C LEU A 249 16.76 27.60 3.95
N ARG A 250 16.59 26.34 4.38
CA ARG A 250 17.62 25.28 4.33
C ARG A 250 18.06 25.00 2.89
N VAL A 251 17.10 24.95 1.96
CA VAL A 251 17.29 24.66 0.53
C VAL A 251 17.96 25.82 -0.20
N ILE A 252 17.44 27.04 -0.10
CA ILE A 252 18.05 28.19 -0.79
C ILE A 252 19.47 28.43 -0.27
N ARG A 253 19.69 28.35 1.05
CA ARG A 253 21.04 28.40 1.66
C ARG A 253 21.99 27.29 1.14
N LYS A 254 21.46 26.10 0.77
CA LYS A 254 22.20 24.98 0.16
C LYS A 254 22.60 25.33 -1.28
N SER A 255 21.69 25.86 -2.11
CA SER A 255 22.01 26.29 -3.49
C SER A 255 22.97 27.49 -3.56
N TRP A 256 22.96 28.36 -2.55
CA TRP A 256 23.93 29.44 -2.36
C TRP A 256 25.29 28.99 -1.77
N GLY A 257 25.49 27.69 -1.50
CA GLY A 257 26.74 27.13 -0.97
C GLY A 257 27.13 27.60 0.43
N ARG A 258 26.19 28.17 1.21
CA ARG A 258 26.50 28.78 2.52
C ARG A 258 26.32 27.80 3.68
N GLY A 259 27.06 28.04 4.77
CA GLY A 259 27.02 27.28 6.02
C GLY A 259 25.73 27.49 6.83
N ARG A 260 25.82 27.57 8.17
CA ARG A 260 24.64 27.76 9.04
C ARG A 260 23.97 29.13 8.79
N ALA A 261 22.63 29.18 8.87
CA ALA A 261 21.86 30.42 8.71
C ALA A 261 22.00 31.36 9.93
N GLY A 262 22.87 32.35 9.81
CA GLY A 262 23.08 33.41 10.80
C GLY A 262 21.99 34.49 10.80
N LYS A 263 22.08 35.44 11.74
CA LYS A 263 21.06 36.47 11.98
C LYS A 263 20.76 37.36 10.76
N LEU A 264 21.77 37.75 10.00
CA LEU A 264 21.61 38.59 8.80
C LEU A 264 20.91 37.81 7.68
N MET A 265 21.38 36.60 7.38
CA MET A 265 20.76 35.67 6.42
C MET A 265 19.28 35.40 6.74
N ARG A 266 18.94 35.12 8.01
CA ARG A 266 17.54 34.94 8.44
C ARG A 266 16.71 36.22 8.23
N LYS A 267 17.25 37.39 8.59
CA LYS A 267 16.58 38.68 8.32
C LYS A 267 16.40 38.94 6.81
N ALA A 268 17.37 38.57 5.97
CA ALA A 268 17.27 38.72 4.52
C ALA A 268 16.21 37.80 3.91
N PHE A 269 16.17 36.54 4.34
CA PHE A 269 15.12 35.58 3.97
C PHE A 269 13.74 36.04 4.44
N ASP A 270 13.58 36.48 5.69
CA ASP A 270 12.31 36.95 6.22
C ASP A 270 11.80 38.20 5.48
N ASN A 271 12.71 39.11 5.08
CA ASN A 271 12.38 40.23 4.20
C ASN A 271 11.98 39.79 2.77
N ALA A 272 12.51 38.66 2.28
CA ALA A 272 12.14 38.12 0.97
C ALA A 272 10.77 37.41 1.03
N VAL A 273 10.51 36.58 2.05
CA VAL A 273 9.18 36.01 2.34
C VAL A 273 8.15 37.13 2.48
N GLY A 274 8.47 38.19 3.24
CA GLY A 274 7.59 39.36 3.38
C GLY A 274 7.27 40.06 2.05
N ARG A 275 8.18 40.06 1.08
CA ARG A 275 7.91 40.58 -0.28
C ARG A 275 7.09 39.61 -1.13
N ALA A 276 7.33 38.31 -1.06
CA ALA A 276 6.55 37.30 -1.79
C ALA A 276 5.07 37.27 -1.33
N VAL A 277 4.83 37.47 -0.03
CA VAL A 277 3.48 37.65 0.54
C VAL A 277 2.87 39.00 0.10
N ALA A 278 3.64 40.09 0.15
CA ALA A 278 3.16 41.41 -0.27
C ALA A 278 2.98 41.57 -1.80
N SER A 279 3.42 40.60 -2.60
CA SER A 279 3.14 40.49 -4.04
C SER A 279 2.16 39.36 -4.37
N GLU A 280 1.41 38.86 -3.38
CA GLU A 280 0.39 37.81 -3.51
C GLU A 280 0.90 36.54 -4.23
N SER A 281 2.21 36.31 -4.20
CA SER A 281 2.89 35.20 -4.89
C SER A 281 3.08 33.97 -3.99
N VAL A 282 3.01 34.17 -2.68
CA VAL A 282 3.09 33.15 -1.63
C VAL A 282 2.14 33.54 -0.50
N GLU A 283 1.30 32.61 -0.06
CA GLU A 283 0.56 32.74 1.20
C GLU A 283 1.42 32.30 2.39
N ARG A 284 1.23 32.91 3.56
CA ARG A 284 1.89 32.50 4.80
C ARG A 284 0.89 32.24 5.93
N ARG A 285 0.92 31.04 6.50
CA ARG A 285 0.07 30.60 7.61
C ARG A 285 0.95 30.15 8.78
N GLY A 286 1.18 31.03 9.75
CA GLY A 286 2.15 30.79 10.82
C GLY A 286 3.58 30.72 10.27
N ASP A 287 4.19 29.53 10.29
CA ASP A 287 5.51 29.28 9.72
C ASP A 287 5.48 28.39 8.46
N TRP A 288 4.28 28.11 7.94
CA TRP A 288 4.03 27.43 6.68
C TRP A 288 3.85 28.42 5.53
N LEU A 289 4.40 28.09 4.37
CA LEU A 289 4.27 28.82 3.11
C LEU A 289 3.43 27.99 2.13
N HIS A 290 2.44 28.61 1.51
CA HIS A 290 1.49 27.98 0.60
C HIS A 290 1.53 28.70 -0.75
N SER A 291 1.29 27.98 -1.86
CA SER A 291 1.08 28.60 -3.17
C SER A 291 -0.37 29.12 -3.24
N PRO A 292 -0.64 30.36 -3.69
CA PRO A 292 -1.99 30.93 -3.79
C PRO A 292 -2.96 30.15 -4.69
N HIS A 293 -2.45 29.21 -5.49
CA HIS A 293 -3.22 28.38 -6.42
C HIS A 293 -2.98 26.87 -6.22
N GLY A 294 -2.21 26.48 -5.19
CA GLY A 294 -1.85 25.09 -4.92
C GLY A 294 -2.85 24.40 -3.98
N SER A 295 -3.25 23.18 -4.33
CA SER A 295 -3.95 22.28 -3.41
C SER A 295 -2.94 21.47 -2.59
N THR A 296 -3.21 21.30 -1.29
CA THR A 296 -2.43 20.38 -0.44
C THR A 296 -2.50 18.95 -1.00
N VAL A 297 -1.37 18.24 -0.96
CA VAL A 297 -1.26 16.82 -1.35
C VAL A 297 -0.43 16.07 -0.31
N VAL A 298 -0.79 14.82 -0.03
CA VAL A 298 -0.04 13.98 0.94
C VAL A 298 1.22 13.44 0.30
N ARG A 299 2.36 13.56 0.98
CA ARG A 299 3.69 13.22 0.46
C ARG A 299 4.36 12.17 1.33
N VAL A 300 4.59 11.01 0.72
CA VAL A 300 5.09 9.80 1.40
C VAL A 300 6.48 9.41 0.86
N PRO A 301 7.31 8.71 1.65
CA PRO A 301 8.58 8.18 1.15
C PRO A 301 8.34 7.27 -0.06
N ALA A 302 9.12 7.45 -1.13
CA ALA A 302 8.92 6.72 -2.39
C ALA A 302 9.21 5.20 -2.30
N PHE A 303 9.97 4.78 -1.27
CA PHE A 303 10.33 3.40 -0.95
C PHE A 303 10.82 3.33 0.52
N ASP A 304 10.94 2.13 1.08
CA ASP A 304 11.20 1.94 2.52
C ASP A 304 12.50 2.56 3.04
N ASP A 305 13.55 2.66 2.22
CA ASP A 305 14.82 3.31 2.58
C ASP A 305 14.94 4.76 2.07
N ALA A 306 13.87 5.34 1.53
CA ALA A 306 13.87 6.73 1.09
C ALA A 306 13.99 7.72 2.27
N PRO A 307 14.46 8.96 2.01
CA PRO A 307 14.42 10.04 2.99
C PRO A 307 13.00 10.25 3.53
N ARG A 308 12.89 10.35 4.86
CA ARG A 308 11.62 10.57 5.56
C ARG A 308 11.53 12.03 5.98
N CYS A 309 10.42 12.68 5.66
CA CYS A 309 10.11 13.98 6.22
C CYS A 309 9.97 13.85 7.76
N PRO A 310 10.67 14.66 8.58
CA PRO A 310 10.39 14.75 10.01
C PRO A 310 8.97 15.27 10.25
N VAL A 311 8.26 14.76 11.26
CA VAL A 311 6.87 15.18 11.53
C VAL A 311 6.71 16.69 11.82
N GLU A 312 7.79 17.35 12.25
CA GLU A 312 7.85 18.81 12.45
C GLU A 312 7.88 19.60 11.13
N GLU A 313 8.24 18.95 10.02
CA GLU A 313 8.34 19.51 8.67
C GLU A 313 7.15 19.12 7.78
N VAL A 314 6.22 18.29 8.27
CA VAL A 314 4.95 17.95 7.60
C VAL A 314 3.88 19.00 7.95
N PRO A 315 3.24 19.67 6.97
CA PRO A 315 2.22 20.69 7.21
C PRO A 315 0.97 20.17 7.93
N PRO A 316 0.32 20.96 8.81
CA PRO A 316 -0.96 20.59 9.43
C PRO A 316 -2.02 20.19 8.40
N ASP A 317 -2.21 21.00 7.36
CA ASP A 317 -3.12 20.75 6.23
C ASP A 317 -2.89 19.35 5.59
N GLU A 318 -1.64 18.89 5.55
CA GLU A 318 -1.27 17.59 4.96
C GLU A 318 -1.53 16.42 5.90
N ILE A 319 -1.30 16.61 7.21
CA ILE A 319 -1.66 15.62 8.24
C ILE A 319 -3.18 15.45 8.27
N GLU A 320 -3.92 16.56 8.22
CA GLU A 320 -5.38 16.58 8.22
C GLU A 320 -5.97 15.92 6.96
N LEU A 321 -5.38 16.19 5.78
CA LEU A 321 -5.73 15.52 4.53
C LEU A 321 -5.41 14.01 4.57
N ALA A 322 -4.25 13.61 5.08
CA ALA A 322 -3.86 12.21 5.21
C ALA A 322 -4.78 11.43 6.17
N ILE A 323 -5.15 12.04 7.30
CA ILE A 323 -6.11 11.46 8.25
C ILE A 323 -7.50 11.34 7.62
N THR A 324 -7.92 12.34 6.83
CA THR A 324 -9.21 12.33 6.12
C THR A 324 -9.27 11.21 5.08
N HIS A 325 -8.22 11.03 4.26
CA HIS A 325 -8.15 9.92 3.31
C HIS A 325 -8.10 8.55 4.00
N LEU A 326 -7.27 8.37 5.03
CA LEU A 326 -7.21 7.11 5.79
C LEU A 326 -8.55 6.76 6.48
N LEU A 327 -9.39 7.75 6.80
CA LEU A 327 -10.76 7.55 7.29
C LEU A 327 -11.79 7.33 6.16
N ALA A 328 -11.54 7.83 4.95
CA ALA A 328 -12.35 7.47 3.78
C ALA A 328 -12.12 6.00 3.40
N ASP A 329 -10.86 5.59 3.31
CA ASP A 329 -10.44 4.24 2.90
C ASP A 329 -10.86 3.17 3.94
N ALA A 330 -10.85 3.50 5.23
CA ALA A 330 -11.25 2.59 6.32
C ALA A 330 -12.71 2.73 6.78
N GLY A 331 -13.41 3.81 6.41
CA GLY A 331 -14.76 4.19 6.88
C GLY A 331 -14.85 4.62 8.35
N ALA A 332 -14.32 3.80 9.27
CA ALA A 332 -14.19 4.11 10.70
C ALA A 332 -12.98 3.39 11.31
N SER A 333 -12.20 4.09 12.15
CA SER A 333 -10.99 3.54 12.76
C SER A 333 -10.84 4.00 14.21
N ARG A 334 -10.23 3.17 15.06
CA ARG A 334 -9.84 3.61 16.40
C ARG A 334 -8.72 4.65 16.30
N LYS A 335 -8.74 5.65 17.18
CA LYS A 335 -7.73 6.73 17.21
C LYS A 335 -6.29 6.20 17.24
N ALA A 336 -6.03 5.15 18.02
CA ALA A 336 -4.71 4.52 18.08
C ALA A 336 -4.35 3.79 16.78
N ASP A 337 -5.30 3.07 16.17
CA ASP A 337 -5.09 2.32 14.94
C ASP A 337 -4.85 3.23 13.73
N LEU A 338 -5.58 4.35 13.65
CA LEU A 338 -5.42 5.38 12.63
C LEU A 338 -4.05 6.08 12.75
N ARG A 339 -3.59 6.32 13.98
CA ARG A 339 -2.25 6.88 14.25
C ARG A 339 -1.12 5.94 13.79
N GLU A 340 -1.26 4.64 14.01
CA GLU A 340 -0.32 3.65 13.46
C GLU A 340 -0.31 3.64 11.93
N ALA A 341 -1.50 3.73 11.30
CA ALA A 341 -1.63 3.72 9.85
C ALA A 341 -0.97 4.97 9.23
N TRP A 342 -1.26 6.14 9.80
CA TRP A 342 -0.62 7.41 9.41
C TRP A 342 0.91 7.38 9.61
N ALA A 343 1.39 6.92 10.77
CA ALA A 343 2.84 6.84 11.01
C ALA A 343 3.55 5.87 10.06
N ARG A 344 2.88 4.76 9.68
CA ARG A 344 3.37 3.79 8.68
C ARG A 344 3.40 4.38 7.28
N LEU A 345 2.37 5.13 6.88
CA LEU A 345 2.26 5.83 5.60
C LEU A 345 3.42 6.81 5.37
N TYR A 346 3.86 7.51 6.42
CA TYR A 346 5.04 8.40 6.39
C TYR A 346 6.37 7.65 6.68
N GLY A 347 6.34 6.31 6.75
CA GLY A 347 7.50 5.43 6.93
C GLY A 347 8.13 5.47 8.32
N TRP A 348 7.54 6.13 9.32
CA TRP A 348 8.12 6.29 10.65
C TRP A 348 8.06 4.98 11.46
N LYS A 349 9.21 4.34 11.69
CA LYS A 349 9.33 3.04 12.37
C LYS A 349 8.93 3.04 13.86
N ARG A 350 8.62 4.20 14.46
CA ARG A 350 8.15 4.37 15.85
C ARG A 350 7.26 5.61 15.96
N VAL A 351 6.18 5.54 16.72
CA VAL A 351 5.39 6.73 17.12
C VAL A 351 6.07 7.36 18.34
N GLY A 352 6.76 8.49 18.12
CA GLY A 352 7.30 9.33 19.20
C GLY A 352 6.26 10.31 19.74
N PRO A 353 6.55 11.01 20.86
CA PRO A 353 5.63 11.96 21.47
C PRO A 353 5.32 13.15 20.55
N ASP A 354 6.20 13.47 19.60
CA ASP A 354 6.03 14.58 18.65
C ASP A 354 5.06 14.19 17.52
N ILE A 355 5.14 12.93 17.07
CA ILE A 355 4.18 12.31 16.16
C ILE A 355 2.80 12.23 16.82
N GLU A 356 2.75 11.81 18.09
CA GLU A 356 1.51 11.79 18.88
C GLU A 356 0.90 13.19 19.04
N ARG A 357 1.67 14.22 19.39
CA ARG A 357 1.16 15.60 19.49
C ARG A 357 0.69 16.18 18.16
N ALA A 358 1.37 15.86 17.05
CA ALA A 358 0.97 16.32 15.72
C ALA A 358 -0.35 15.68 15.26
N PHE A 359 -0.51 14.37 15.48
CA PHE A 359 -1.75 13.64 15.22
C PHE A 359 -2.91 14.14 16.09
N ASP A 360 -2.68 14.29 17.39
CA ASP A 360 -3.70 14.75 18.35
C ASP A 360 -4.12 16.21 18.15
N ARG A 361 -3.29 17.02 17.48
CA ARG A 361 -3.69 18.33 16.96
C ARG A 361 -4.60 18.17 15.74
N ALA A 362 -4.15 17.48 14.69
CA ALA A 362 -4.90 17.33 13.44
C ALA A 362 -6.29 16.70 13.65
N VAL A 363 -6.41 15.63 14.46
CA VAL A 363 -7.71 15.03 14.82
C VAL A 363 -8.61 16.04 15.53
N ARG A 364 -8.07 16.91 16.38
CA ARG A 364 -8.85 17.94 17.09
C ARG A 364 -9.35 19.03 16.16
N GLU A 365 -8.51 19.49 15.23
CA GLU A 365 -8.92 20.50 14.24
C GLU A 365 -9.99 19.92 13.29
N LEU A 366 -9.82 18.68 12.81
CA LEU A 366 -10.82 17.97 12.00
C LEU A 366 -12.17 17.77 12.71
N ILE A 367 -12.17 17.53 14.03
CA ILE A 367 -13.40 17.46 14.84
C ILE A 367 -14.03 18.84 15.03
N GLN A 368 -13.23 19.90 15.26
CA GLN A 368 -13.73 21.27 15.35
C GLN A 368 -14.33 21.78 14.03
N ALA A 369 -13.69 21.44 12.91
CA ALA A 369 -14.17 21.68 11.55
C ALA A 369 -15.38 20.82 11.15
N ARG A 370 -15.77 19.84 11.99
CA ARG A 370 -16.83 18.84 11.76
C ARG A 370 -16.60 17.95 10.53
N ILE A 371 -15.35 17.74 10.14
CA ILE A 371 -14.94 16.80 9.09
C ILE A 371 -14.86 15.37 9.64
N VAL A 372 -14.50 15.23 10.93
CA VAL A 372 -14.43 13.95 11.65
C VAL A 372 -15.39 13.93 12.84
N ASN A 373 -16.04 12.79 13.05
CA ASN A 373 -17.00 12.54 14.12
C ASN A 373 -16.55 11.43 15.07
N GLY A 374 -17.00 11.52 16.32
CA GLY A 374 -16.76 10.54 17.39
C GLY A 374 -15.50 10.85 18.22
N PRO A 375 -15.46 10.46 19.51
CA PRO A 375 -14.24 10.51 20.32
C PRO A 375 -13.33 9.30 20.04
N ASP A 376 -13.93 8.10 19.97
CA ASP A 376 -13.37 6.84 19.48
C ASP A 376 -14.56 5.87 19.25
N PRO A 377 -14.64 5.11 18.13
CA PRO A 377 -13.84 5.25 16.92
C PRO A 377 -14.09 6.59 16.21
N LEU A 378 -13.09 7.02 15.45
CA LEU A 378 -13.16 8.15 14.54
C LEU A 378 -13.78 7.68 13.21
N ARG A 379 -14.58 8.55 12.59
CA ARG A 379 -15.17 8.37 11.25
C ARG A 379 -15.35 9.72 10.58
N LEU A 380 -15.51 9.75 9.26
CA LEU A 380 -15.87 10.99 8.57
C LEU A 380 -17.27 11.50 8.98
N ALA A 381 -17.54 12.77 8.70
CA ALA A 381 -18.88 13.31 8.68
C ALA A 381 -19.58 13.05 7.34
N ASN A 382 -20.88 12.75 7.42
CA ASN A 382 -21.80 12.66 6.30
C ASN A 382 -22.43 14.03 6.00
#